data_AF-H9BVN2-F1
#
_entry.id   AF-H9BVN2-F1
#
_cell.length_a   1.000
_cell.length_b   1.000
_cell.length_c   1.000
_cell.angle_alpha   90.00
_cell.angle_beta   90.00
_cell.angle_gamma   90.00
#
_symmetry.space_group_name_H-M   'P 1'
#
loop_
_entity.id
_entity.type
_entity.pdbx_description
1 polymer ?
#
loop_
_entity_poly.entity_id
_entity_poly.type
_entity_poly.pdbx_seq_one_letter_code
_entity_poly.pdbx_strand_id
1 'polypeptide(L)'
;QKDCERGCAVPRSYQIQELGIRRAKFVVACGTWLRLGSLLVALLAISVQGAPTMTSEDRRLASVPKWTNPCGFAAEEFEGDIDVMQLNDETLLSNIVMQAKTALSYAQGFRDDYIKRTFNTDYADLHLTWKDNHYDWLPGPKQIPKQLGQQLDKEFLDKLEVRMLDTALLDAYEYMQRYAVGLEQIAWDQEDHGLEFRKQFKDSEYNLRAVLCELQMALAERGVVPRPDVSRDIMSREYRDMSVSATYRNLRDWLIFRDYMNGLEYIIEVFNQFV
;
A
#
# COMPACT_ATOMS: atom_id res chain seq x y z
N GLN A 1 30.35 -62.18 13.45
CA GLN A 1 29.79 -63.55 13.57
C GLN A 1 28.68 -63.61 12.52
N LYS A 2 29.02 -64.02 11.28
CA LYS A 2 28.90 -65.38 10.72
C LYS A 2 27.42 -65.78 10.55
N ASP A 3 26.91 -66.20 9.39
CA ASP A 3 27.51 -66.58 8.10
C ASP A 3 26.46 -66.45 6.98
N CYS A 4 26.98 -66.47 5.75
CA CYS A 4 26.32 -66.42 4.45
C CYS A 4 25.91 -67.82 3.95
N GLU A 5 25.30 -67.86 2.75
CA GLU A 5 25.33 -68.89 1.68
C GLU A 5 23.94 -69.47 1.30
N ARG A 6 23.59 -69.75 0.03
CA ARG A 6 24.22 -69.61 -1.31
C ARG A 6 23.14 -69.88 -2.37
N GLY A 7 23.31 -69.37 -3.59
CA GLY A 7 22.56 -69.82 -4.78
C GLY A 7 22.76 -68.95 -6.02
N CYS A 8 23.87 -69.12 -6.74
CA CYS A 8 24.24 -68.43 -7.98
C CYS A 8 23.64 -69.06 -9.25
N ALA A 9 23.37 -68.25 -10.29
CA ALA A 9 23.78 -68.52 -11.68
C ALA A 9 23.57 -67.29 -12.60
N VAL A 10 24.63 -66.91 -13.33
CA VAL A 10 24.76 -66.05 -14.54
C VAL A 10 25.78 -66.83 -15.45
N PRO A 11 26.17 -66.49 -16.70
CA PRO A 11 25.77 -65.39 -17.61
C PRO A 11 25.75 -65.70 -19.14
N ARG A 12 25.36 -64.70 -19.95
CA ARG A 12 25.84 -64.39 -21.34
C ARG A 12 25.29 -63.00 -21.71
N SER A 13 26.01 -61.88 -21.83
CA SER A 13 27.23 -61.46 -22.55
C SER A 13 26.99 -60.93 -23.98
N TYR A 14 27.29 -59.63 -24.14
CA TYR A 14 27.57 -58.81 -25.36
C TYR A 14 26.38 -58.53 -26.32
N GLN A 15 26.20 -57.34 -26.92
CA GLN A 15 27.18 -56.36 -27.41
C GLN A 15 26.51 -54.99 -27.71
N ILE A 16 27.33 -53.93 -27.63
CA ILE A 16 27.04 -52.53 -27.99
C ILE A 16 27.16 -52.32 -29.51
N GLN A 17 26.30 -51.49 -30.14
CA GLN A 17 26.75 -50.62 -31.22
C GLN A 17 25.84 -49.41 -31.49
N GLU A 18 26.50 -48.29 -31.74
CA GLU A 18 25.99 -46.94 -32.01
C GLU A 18 25.50 -46.69 -33.45
N LEU A 19 24.83 -45.53 -33.58
CA LEU A 19 24.89 -44.54 -34.69
C LEU A 19 24.22 -44.84 -36.04
N GLY A 20 23.37 -43.89 -36.47
CA GLY A 20 23.07 -43.73 -37.89
C GLY A 20 21.88 -42.83 -38.24
N ILE A 21 22.06 -41.50 -38.17
CA ILE A 21 21.19 -40.52 -38.84
C ILE A 21 21.30 -40.71 -40.37
N ARG A 22 20.16 -40.90 -41.07
CA ARG A 22 20.10 -40.75 -42.54
C ARG A 22 18.79 -40.14 -43.05
N ARG A 23 18.93 -38.87 -43.49
CA ARG A 23 18.40 -38.19 -44.69
C ARG A 23 17.05 -38.63 -45.26
N ALA A 24 16.10 -37.70 -45.21
CA ALA A 24 14.93 -37.62 -46.09
C ALA A 24 15.35 -37.43 -47.56
N LYS A 25 14.71 -38.18 -48.47
CA LYS A 25 14.74 -37.94 -49.92
C LYS A 25 13.36 -37.45 -50.35
N PHE A 26 13.29 -36.20 -50.80
CA PHE A 26 12.15 -35.66 -51.52
C PHE A 26 12.20 -36.15 -52.97
N VAL A 27 11.11 -36.74 -53.44
CA VAL A 27 10.89 -37.08 -54.85
C VAL A 27 10.15 -35.91 -55.49
N VAL A 28 10.78 -35.30 -56.49
CA VAL A 28 10.19 -34.31 -57.40
C VAL A 28 9.55 -35.09 -58.54
N ALA A 29 8.26 -34.87 -58.79
CA ALA A 29 7.60 -35.28 -60.02
C ALA A 29 6.92 -34.06 -60.65
N CYS A 30 7.36 -33.76 -61.88
CA CYS A 30 6.95 -32.68 -62.75
C CYS A 30 5.68 -33.07 -63.53
N GLY A 31 4.75 -32.14 -63.68
CA GLY A 31 3.52 -32.31 -64.46
C GLY A 31 2.80 -30.98 -64.66
N THR A 32 3.34 -30.13 -65.52
CA THR A 32 2.74 -28.88 -66.04
C THR A 32 1.46 -29.16 -66.82
N TRP A 33 0.35 -28.45 -66.58
CA TRP A 33 -0.54 -27.90 -67.63
C TRP A 33 -1.32 -26.68 -67.08
N LEU A 34 -1.29 -25.60 -67.85
CA LEU A 34 -1.88 -24.27 -67.68
C LEU A 34 -3.34 -24.26 -67.16
N ARG A 35 -3.70 -23.25 -66.34
CA ARG A 35 -4.64 -22.15 -66.69
C ARG A 35 -4.50 -20.98 -65.71
N LEU A 36 -4.25 -19.79 -66.28
CA LEU A 36 -4.37 -18.48 -65.66
C LEU A 36 -5.83 -18.19 -65.32
N GLY A 37 -6.11 -17.84 -64.07
CA GLY A 37 -7.43 -17.40 -63.61
C GLY A 37 -7.27 -16.52 -62.37
N SER A 38 -7.51 -15.24 -62.55
CA SER A 38 -7.37 -14.15 -61.58
C SER A 38 -8.04 -14.41 -60.24
N LEU A 39 -7.32 -14.14 -59.13
CA LEU A 39 -7.90 -13.79 -57.84
C LEU A 39 -6.86 -13.04 -56.99
N LEU A 40 -6.77 -11.72 -57.21
CA LEU A 40 -6.24 -10.78 -56.24
C LEU A 40 -7.26 -10.69 -55.10
N VAL A 41 -7.13 -11.56 -54.10
CA VAL A 41 -7.75 -11.34 -52.78
C VAL A 41 -6.71 -10.61 -51.95
N ALA A 42 -6.92 -9.30 -51.79
CA ALA A 42 -6.16 -8.50 -50.84
C ALA A 42 -6.35 -9.10 -49.44
N LEU A 43 -5.27 -9.65 -48.88
CA LEU A 43 -5.16 -9.97 -47.46
C LEU A 43 -5.15 -8.66 -46.68
N LEU A 44 -6.34 -8.13 -46.37
CA LEU A 44 -6.51 -7.23 -45.24
C LEU A 44 -6.36 -8.08 -43.98
N ALA A 45 -5.13 -8.24 -43.53
CA ALA A 45 -4.86 -8.65 -42.15
C ALA A 45 -5.38 -7.53 -41.25
N ILE A 46 -6.62 -7.67 -40.77
CA ILE A 46 -7.11 -6.90 -39.64
C ILE A 46 -6.23 -7.32 -38.47
N SER A 47 -5.21 -6.51 -38.18
CA SER A 47 -4.51 -6.59 -36.90
C SER A 47 -5.52 -6.22 -35.83
N VAL A 48 -6.17 -7.23 -35.24
CA VAL A 48 -6.92 -7.07 -34.01
C VAL A 48 -5.87 -6.78 -32.93
N GLN A 49 -5.52 -5.51 -32.76
CA GLN A 49 -4.85 -5.05 -31.56
C GLN A 49 -5.86 -5.25 -30.43
N GLY A 50 -5.76 -6.38 -29.73
CA GLY A 50 -6.49 -6.58 -28.49
C GLY A 50 -6.17 -5.41 -27.57
N ALA A 51 -7.18 -4.68 -27.14
CA ALA A 51 -7.01 -3.61 -26.16
C ALA A 51 -6.28 -4.18 -24.93
N PRO A 52 -5.31 -3.45 -24.34
CA PRO A 52 -4.59 -3.93 -23.18
C PRO A 52 -5.59 -4.32 -22.09
N THR A 53 -5.49 -5.56 -21.62
CA THR A 53 -6.37 -6.07 -20.58
C THR A 53 -5.96 -5.41 -19.26
N MET A 54 -6.67 -4.34 -18.88
CA MET A 54 -6.43 -3.68 -17.59
C MET A 54 -6.66 -4.70 -16.45
N THR A 55 -5.65 -4.86 -15.62
CA THR A 55 -5.74 -5.70 -14.41
C THR A 55 -6.66 -5.05 -13.38
N SER A 56 -7.08 -5.81 -12.36
CA SER A 56 -7.81 -5.26 -11.22
C SER A 56 -7.00 -4.19 -10.50
N GLU A 57 -5.69 -4.40 -10.38
CA GLU A 57 -4.75 -3.44 -9.79
C GLU A 57 -4.70 -2.14 -10.60
N ASP A 58 -4.58 -2.20 -11.93
CA ASP A 58 -4.57 -1.01 -12.79
C ASP A 58 -5.85 -0.18 -12.63
N ARG A 59 -7.01 -0.83 -12.48
CA ARG A 59 -8.28 -0.14 -12.23
C ARG A 59 -8.31 0.53 -10.86
N ARG A 60 -7.77 -0.11 -9.82
CA ARG A 60 -7.70 0.46 -8.47
C ARG A 60 -6.75 1.66 -8.44
N LEU A 61 -5.58 1.55 -9.07
CA LEU A 61 -4.61 2.64 -9.18
C LEU A 61 -5.18 3.84 -9.95
N ALA A 62 -6.00 3.59 -10.96
CA ALA A 62 -6.70 4.63 -11.73
C ALA A 62 -7.92 5.24 -11.02
N SER A 63 -8.40 4.66 -9.91
CA SER A 63 -9.53 5.19 -9.15
C SER A 63 -9.14 6.47 -8.39
N VAL A 64 -10.11 7.32 -8.06
CA VAL A 64 -9.84 8.51 -7.23
C VAL A 64 -9.41 8.06 -5.82
N PRO A 65 -8.23 8.49 -5.32
CA PRO A 65 -7.79 8.12 -3.97
C PRO A 65 -8.72 8.69 -2.90
N LYS A 66 -8.94 7.92 -1.83
CA LYS A 66 -9.92 8.27 -0.78
C LYS A 66 -9.53 9.52 0.04
N TRP A 67 -8.28 9.96 -0.04
CA TRP A 67 -7.71 11.05 0.74
C TRP A 67 -7.56 12.37 -0.03
N THR A 68 -7.89 12.43 -1.33
CA THR A 68 -7.87 13.69 -2.11
C THR A 68 -9.07 14.58 -1.78
N ASN A 69 -10.20 13.95 -1.43
CA ASN A 69 -11.39 14.64 -0.93
C ASN A 69 -12.04 13.83 0.19
N PRO A 70 -11.42 13.79 1.38
CA PRO A 70 -11.85 12.93 2.48
C PRO A 70 -13.26 13.27 2.97
N CYS A 71 -13.65 14.55 2.96
CA CYS A 71 -14.98 14.98 3.37
C CYS A 71 -16.05 14.86 2.26
N GLY A 72 -15.65 14.86 0.99
CA GLY A 72 -16.58 14.82 -0.13
C GLY A 72 -17.15 16.19 -0.53
N PHE A 73 -16.52 17.30 -0.14
CA PHE A 73 -16.92 18.64 -0.61
C PHE A 73 -16.62 18.78 -2.10
N ALA A 74 -17.58 19.22 -2.91
CA ALA A 74 -17.25 19.69 -4.25
C ALA A 74 -16.39 20.96 -4.09
N ALA A 75 -15.24 21.04 -4.77
CA ALA A 75 -14.36 22.20 -4.73
C ALA A 75 -15.01 23.53 -5.19
N GLU A 76 -16.27 23.47 -5.63
CA GLU A 76 -17.05 24.55 -6.24
C GLU A 76 -18.10 25.16 -5.28
N GLU A 77 -18.29 24.63 -4.06
CA GLU A 77 -19.39 25.07 -3.16
C GLU A 77 -19.06 26.26 -2.25
N PHE A 78 -17.84 26.83 -2.31
CA PHE A 78 -17.44 27.99 -1.51
C PHE A 78 -17.62 29.35 -2.22
N GLU A 79 -18.45 29.44 -3.28
CA GLU A 79 -18.79 30.71 -3.95
C GLU A 79 -20.11 31.34 -3.44
N GLY A 80 -20.56 31.00 -2.23
CA GLY A 80 -21.75 31.58 -1.60
C GLY A 80 -21.44 32.35 -0.32
N ASP A 81 -21.88 33.61 -0.24
CA ASP A 81 -22.02 34.37 1.01
C ASP A 81 -23.08 33.68 1.90
N ILE A 82 -22.69 32.60 2.56
CA ILE A 82 -23.41 32.03 3.68
C ILE A 82 -22.64 32.50 4.91
N ASP A 83 -23.33 33.20 5.81
CA ASP A 83 -22.84 33.56 7.15
C ASP A 83 -22.71 32.28 7.98
N VAL A 84 -21.75 31.44 7.59
CA VAL A 84 -21.32 30.27 8.36
C VAL A 84 -20.45 30.85 9.46
N MET A 85 -20.89 30.72 10.71
CA MET A 85 -20.04 31.01 11.87
C MET A 85 -18.74 30.22 11.70
N GLN A 86 -17.67 30.92 11.34
CA GLN A 86 -16.33 30.34 11.27
C GLN A 86 -15.99 29.75 12.63
N LEU A 87 -15.57 28.49 12.63
CA LEU A 87 -15.14 27.84 13.85
C LEU A 87 -13.85 28.49 14.34
N ASN A 88 -13.74 28.73 15.65
CA ASN A 88 -12.49 29.20 16.23
C ASN A 88 -11.44 28.08 16.24
N ASP A 89 -10.17 28.48 16.33
CA ASP A 89 -9.04 27.55 16.31
C ASP A 89 -9.16 26.48 17.39
N GLU A 90 -9.55 26.85 18.61
CA GLU A 90 -9.75 25.92 19.72
C GLU A 90 -10.71 24.77 19.35
N THR A 91 -11.84 25.09 18.70
CA THR A 91 -12.83 24.10 18.27
C THR A 91 -12.30 23.23 17.13
N LEU A 92 -11.66 23.85 16.13
CA LEU A 92 -11.06 23.13 15.01
C LEU A 92 -10.02 22.11 15.48
N LEU A 93 -9.09 22.53 16.34
CA LEU A 93 -8.03 21.68 16.85
C LEU A 93 -8.58 20.61 17.79
N SER A 94 -9.57 20.94 18.61
CA SER A 94 -10.26 19.96 19.46
C SER A 94 -10.93 18.85 18.65
N ASN A 95 -11.54 19.17 17.51
CA ASN A 95 -12.14 18.18 16.62
C ASN A 95 -11.08 17.26 16.00
N ILE A 96 -9.97 17.82 15.50
CA ILE A 96 -8.84 17.04 14.97
C ILE A 96 -8.30 16.09 16.05
N VAL A 97 -8.06 16.60 17.26
CA VAL A 97 -7.56 15.80 18.40
C VAL A 97 -8.54 14.69 18.75
N MET A 98 -9.85 14.98 18.76
CA MET A 98 -10.88 13.99 19.09
C MET A 98 -10.93 12.86 18.06
N GLN A 99 -10.87 13.18 16.76
CA GLN A 99 -10.85 12.14 15.73
C GLN A 99 -9.54 11.35 15.75
N ALA A 100 -8.39 12.02 15.96
CA ALA A 100 -7.11 11.34 16.07
C ALA A 100 -7.08 10.38 17.28
N LYS A 101 -7.63 10.77 18.43
CA LYS A 101 -7.80 9.89 19.60
C LYS A 101 -8.69 8.69 19.30
N THR A 102 -9.79 8.90 18.57
CA THR A 102 -10.70 7.81 18.17
C THR A 102 -9.98 6.82 17.26
N ALA A 103 -9.28 7.32 16.24
CA ALA A 103 -8.49 6.51 15.32
C ALA A 103 -7.36 5.74 16.02
N LEU A 104 -6.66 6.39 16.97
CA LEU A 104 -5.56 5.79 17.72
C LEU A 104 -6.07 4.71 18.67
N SER A 105 -7.17 4.97 19.39
CA SER A 105 -7.80 4.02 20.30
C SER A 105 -8.23 2.74 19.55
N TYR A 106 -8.83 2.90 18.37
CA TYR A 106 -9.15 1.77 17.50
C TYR A 106 -7.89 0.98 17.10
N ALA A 107 -6.87 1.69 16.62
CA ALA A 107 -5.64 1.06 16.13
C ALA A 107 -4.91 0.29 17.25
N GLN A 108 -4.81 0.88 18.44
CA GLN A 108 -4.22 0.26 19.62
C GLN A 108 -5.03 -0.96 20.09
N GLY A 109 -6.36 -0.89 20.08
CA GLY A 109 -7.23 -2.02 20.43
C GLY A 109 -7.11 -3.20 19.47
N PHE A 110 -6.81 -2.95 18.20
CA PHE A 110 -6.57 -3.97 17.19
C PHE A 110 -5.13 -4.54 17.22
N ARG A 111 -4.15 -3.69 17.52
CA ARG A 111 -2.71 -3.95 17.41
C ARG A 111 -2.27 -5.28 18.03
N ASP A 112 -2.66 -5.54 19.27
CA ASP A 112 -2.12 -6.68 20.01
C ASP A 112 -2.61 -8.01 19.43
N ASP A 113 -3.88 -8.09 19.01
CA ASP A 113 -4.43 -9.28 18.32
C ASP A 113 -3.74 -9.49 16.96
N TYR A 114 -3.57 -8.40 16.20
CA TYR A 114 -2.86 -8.43 14.91
C TYR A 114 -1.46 -9.01 15.07
N ILE A 115 -0.67 -8.49 16.01
CA ILE A 115 0.70 -8.92 16.25
C ILE A 115 0.74 -10.37 16.71
N LYS A 116 -0.12 -10.74 17.66
CA LYS A 116 -0.14 -12.09 18.22
C LYS A 116 -0.43 -13.14 17.16
N ARG A 117 -1.43 -12.91 16.32
CA ARG A 117 -1.86 -13.87 15.30
C ARG A 117 -0.98 -13.89 14.06
N THR A 118 -0.39 -12.75 13.70
CA THR A 118 0.45 -12.63 12.51
C THR A 118 1.89 -13.08 12.74
N PHE A 119 2.46 -12.78 13.91
CA PHE A 119 3.88 -12.99 14.21
C PHE A 119 4.13 -13.96 15.36
N ASN A 120 3.09 -14.43 16.06
CA ASN A 120 3.20 -15.32 17.22
C ASN A 120 4.13 -14.77 18.32
N THR A 121 4.10 -13.46 18.53
CA THR A 121 4.86 -12.74 19.56
C THR A 121 3.96 -11.66 20.16
N ASP A 122 4.44 -10.94 21.16
CA ASP A 122 3.70 -9.86 21.80
C ASP A 122 4.21 -8.50 21.28
N TYR A 123 3.40 -7.45 21.45
CA TYR A 123 3.69 -6.11 20.93
C TYR A 123 5.08 -5.60 21.36
N ALA A 124 5.42 -5.74 22.63
CA ALA A 124 6.68 -5.22 23.17
C ALA A 124 7.90 -5.81 22.45
N ASP A 125 7.90 -7.11 22.19
CA ASP A 125 9.02 -7.82 21.54
C ASP A 125 9.13 -7.43 20.06
N LEU A 126 8.01 -7.43 19.34
CA LEU A 126 8.00 -7.06 17.92
C LEU A 126 8.39 -5.58 17.75
N HIS A 127 7.85 -4.70 18.58
CA HIS A 127 8.19 -3.28 18.54
C HIS A 127 9.67 -3.06 18.84
N LEU A 128 10.22 -3.67 19.91
CA LEU A 128 11.63 -3.55 20.25
C LEU A 128 12.55 -4.02 19.12
N THR A 129 12.18 -5.11 18.43
CA THR A 129 12.96 -5.68 17.33
C THR A 129 12.97 -4.77 16.10
N TRP A 130 11.84 -4.14 15.78
CA TRP A 130 11.65 -3.46 14.50
C TRP A 130 11.56 -1.93 14.60
N LYS A 131 11.60 -1.33 15.79
CA LYS A 131 11.42 0.13 16.03
C LYS A 131 12.32 1.04 15.19
N ASP A 132 13.52 0.59 14.83
CA ASP A 132 14.49 1.38 14.07
C ASP A 132 14.36 1.18 12.54
N ASN A 133 13.48 0.29 12.09
CA ASN A 133 13.17 0.09 10.67
C ASN A 133 12.06 1.05 10.26
N HIS A 134 12.20 1.71 9.11
CA HIS A 134 11.26 2.68 8.59
C HIS A 134 11.32 2.71 7.05
N TYR A 135 10.26 3.18 6.41
CA TYR A 135 10.24 3.38 4.96
C TYR A 135 10.36 4.87 4.64
N ASP A 136 11.35 5.24 3.83
CA ASP A 136 11.70 6.65 3.53
C ASP A 136 10.56 7.49 2.94
N TRP A 137 9.54 6.84 2.37
CA TRP A 137 8.36 7.50 1.82
C TRP A 137 7.32 7.87 2.88
N LEU A 138 7.39 7.28 4.07
CA LEU A 138 6.59 7.66 5.24
C LEU A 138 7.24 8.85 5.99
N PRO A 139 6.49 9.56 6.84
CA PRO A 139 7.07 10.57 7.73
C PRO A 139 8.09 9.96 8.69
N GLY A 140 9.35 10.35 8.57
CA GLY A 140 10.46 9.82 9.36
C GLY A 140 10.84 10.69 10.56
N PRO A 141 11.96 10.37 11.25
CA PRO A 141 12.39 11.08 12.46
C PRO A 141 12.63 12.59 12.31
N LYS A 142 12.83 13.08 11.08
CA LYS A 142 12.95 14.52 10.80
C LYS A 142 11.61 15.23 10.85
N GLN A 143 10.54 14.53 10.49
CA GLN A 143 9.16 15.03 10.48
C GLN A 143 8.45 14.75 11.80
N ILE A 144 8.66 13.55 12.36
CA ILE A 144 8.05 13.08 13.61
C ILE A 144 9.19 12.61 14.52
N PRO A 145 9.75 13.49 15.37
CA PRO A 145 10.97 13.22 16.15
C PRO A 145 10.69 12.39 17.41
N LYS A 146 9.90 11.32 17.28
CA LYS A 146 9.57 10.37 18.35
C LYS A 146 9.29 8.98 17.80
N GLN A 147 9.39 7.97 18.66
CA GLN A 147 8.85 6.63 18.37
C GLN A 147 7.46 6.44 18.98
N LEU A 148 6.75 5.41 18.52
CA LEU A 148 5.44 5.04 19.03
C LEU A 148 5.49 4.82 20.56
N GLY A 149 4.56 5.44 21.29
CA GLY A 149 4.46 5.37 22.74
C GLY A 149 5.46 6.24 23.52
N GLN A 150 6.38 6.93 22.84
CA GLN A 150 7.19 7.98 23.46
C GLN A 150 6.41 9.29 23.46
N GLN A 151 6.76 10.23 24.35
CA GLN A 151 6.25 11.60 24.25
C GLN A 151 7.17 12.41 23.34
N LEU A 152 6.63 13.42 22.66
CA LEU A 152 7.42 14.47 22.04
C LEU A 152 8.28 15.15 23.08
N ASP A 153 9.50 15.50 22.67
CA ASP A 153 10.39 16.27 23.51
C ASP A 153 9.74 17.63 23.86
N LYS A 154 9.85 18.03 25.13
CA LYS A 154 9.22 19.27 25.58
C LYS A 154 9.83 20.49 24.89
N GLU A 155 11.13 20.49 24.61
CA GLU A 155 11.80 21.58 23.88
C GLU A 155 11.28 21.67 22.43
N PHE A 156 10.90 20.54 21.82
CA PHE A 156 10.22 20.55 20.53
C PHE A 156 8.84 21.20 20.63
N LEU A 157 8.04 20.82 21.62
CA LEU A 157 6.69 21.38 21.82
C LEU A 157 6.73 22.87 22.18
N ASP A 158 7.65 23.29 23.04
CA ASP A 158 7.80 24.68 23.48
C ASP A 158 8.23 25.62 22.32
N LYS A 159 8.80 25.07 21.24
CA LYS A 159 9.13 25.80 20.00
C LYS A 159 7.96 25.93 19.03
N LEU A 160 6.86 25.22 19.26
CA LEU A 160 5.65 25.36 18.44
C LEU A 160 4.97 26.68 18.80
N GLU A 161 5.26 27.71 18.03
CA GLU A 161 4.60 29.00 18.17
C GLU A 161 3.26 29.01 17.43
N VAL A 162 2.26 29.77 17.91
CA VAL A 162 0.91 29.87 17.28
C VAL A 162 0.98 30.21 15.79
N ARG A 163 1.95 31.03 15.37
CA ARG A 163 2.18 31.36 13.94
C ARG A 163 2.55 30.15 13.06
N MET A 164 2.91 29.03 13.66
CA MET A 164 3.25 27.77 12.97
C MET A 164 2.04 26.85 12.80
N LEU A 165 0.85 27.23 13.30
CA LEU A 165 -0.35 26.40 13.23
C LEU A 165 -0.69 25.97 11.80
N ASP A 166 -0.64 26.89 10.84
CA ASP A 166 -0.91 26.56 9.42
C ASP A 166 0.09 25.56 8.87
N THR A 167 1.37 25.68 9.27
CA THR A 167 2.40 24.72 8.87
C THR A 167 2.16 23.36 9.52
N ALA A 168 1.78 23.32 10.79
CA ALA A 168 1.44 22.09 11.49
C ALA A 168 0.22 21.39 10.88
N LEU A 169 -0.82 22.14 10.47
CA LEU A 169 -1.98 21.61 9.76
C LEU A 169 -1.60 21.03 8.39
N LEU A 170 -0.79 21.76 7.61
CA LEU A 170 -0.32 21.29 6.30
C LEU A 170 0.54 20.02 6.42
N ASP A 171 1.46 19.99 7.38
CA ASP A 171 2.31 18.83 7.64
C ASP A 171 1.49 17.63 8.09
N ALA A 172 0.58 17.83 9.05
CA ALA A 172 -0.32 16.77 9.52
C ALA A 172 -1.17 16.21 8.37
N TYR A 173 -1.74 17.07 7.52
CA TYR A 173 -2.53 16.65 6.37
C TYR A 173 -1.71 15.79 5.40
N GLU A 174 -0.52 16.24 5.01
CA GLU A 174 0.38 15.48 4.13
C GLU A 174 0.79 14.14 4.76
N TYR A 175 1.15 14.13 6.04
CA TYR A 175 1.54 12.91 6.76
C TYR A 175 0.41 11.89 6.79
N MET A 176 -0.82 12.33 7.09
CA MET A 176 -1.99 11.48 7.10
C MET A 176 -2.31 10.94 5.70
N GLN A 177 -2.11 11.72 4.63
CA GLN A 177 -2.27 11.24 3.26
C GLN A 177 -1.22 10.16 2.92
N ARG A 178 0.03 10.30 3.35
CA ARG A 178 1.06 9.26 3.17
C ARG A 178 0.67 7.96 3.87
N TYR A 179 0.14 8.02 5.10
CA TYR A 179 -0.36 6.83 5.78
C TYR A 179 -1.59 6.24 5.07
N ALA A 180 -2.44 7.07 4.45
CA ALA A 180 -3.60 6.59 3.70
C ALA A 180 -3.18 5.76 2.47
N VAL A 181 -2.11 6.14 1.77
CA VAL A 181 -1.51 5.32 0.70
C VAL A 181 -1.13 3.93 1.22
N GLY A 182 -0.47 3.87 2.38
CA GLY A 182 -0.04 2.62 3.00
C GLY A 182 -1.21 1.75 3.44
N LEU A 183 -2.14 2.30 4.23
CA LEU A 183 -3.31 1.58 4.72
C LEU A 183 -4.21 1.08 3.57
N GLU A 184 -4.31 1.84 2.48
CA GLU A 184 -5.03 1.41 1.29
C GLU A 184 -4.40 0.16 0.68
N GLN A 185 -3.08 0.13 0.51
CA GLN A 185 -2.41 -1.08 0.02
C GLN A 185 -2.61 -2.27 0.97
N ILE A 186 -2.56 -2.06 2.29
CA ILE A 186 -2.82 -3.13 3.25
C ILE A 186 -4.25 -3.66 3.09
N ALA A 187 -5.25 -2.78 3.02
CA ALA A 187 -6.64 -3.17 2.86
C ALA A 187 -6.87 -3.93 1.54
N TRP A 188 -6.18 -3.52 0.47
CA TRP A 188 -6.20 -4.19 -0.82
C TRP A 188 -5.63 -5.60 -0.72
N ASP A 189 -4.47 -5.78 -0.11
CA ASP A 189 -3.86 -7.09 0.07
C ASP A 189 -4.72 -8.01 0.94
N GLN A 190 -5.33 -7.47 2.00
CA GLN A 190 -6.23 -8.25 2.86
C GLN A 190 -7.46 -8.76 2.09
N GLU A 191 -7.97 -7.95 1.15
CA GLU A 191 -9.07 -8.33 0.27
C GLU A 191 -8.65 -9.36 -0.78
N ASP A 192 -7.54 -9.10 -1.46
CA ASP A 192 -7.08 -9.91 -2.61
C ASP A 192 -6.61 -11.30 -2.17
N HIS A 193 -6.03 -11.42 -0.97
CA HIS A 193 -5.60 -12.68 -0.38
C HIS A 193 -6.62 -13.31 0.58
N GLY A 194 -7.79 -12.70 0.79
CA GLY A 194 -8.83 -13.21 1.67
C GLY A 194 -8.37 -13.38 3.12
N LEU A 195 -7.60 -12.42 3.63
CA LEU A 195 -6.97 -12.47 4.95
C LEU A 195 -7.94 -12.04 6.07
N GLU A 196 -7.63 -12.49 7.29
CA GLU A 196 -8.54 -12.41 8.43
C GLU A 196 -8.77 -10.99 8.98
N PHE A 197 -7.89 -10.03 8.67
CA PHE A 197 -7.94 -8.67 9.21
C PHE A 197 -8.50 -7.63 8.23
N ARG A 198 -9.13 -8.07 7.14
CA ARG A 198 -9.73 -7.19 6.13
C ARG A 198 -10.63 -6.12 6.73
N LYS A 199 -11.49 -6.49 7.69
CA LYS A 199 -12.40 -5.53 8.33
C LYS A 199 -11.62 -4.49 9.11
N GLN A 200 -10.62 -4.91 9.89
CA GLN A 200 -9.89 -4.06 10.80
C GLN A 200 -9.02 -3.03 10.08
N PHE A 201 -8.36 -3.45 8.99
CA PHE A 201 -7.61 -2.51 8.15
C PHE A 201 -8.53 -1.57 7.37
N LYS A 202 -9.70 -2.04 6.90
CA LYS A 202 -10.68 -1.18 6.25
C LYS A 202 -11.28 -0.14 7.22
N ASP A 203 -11.58 -0.54 8.45
CA ASP A 203 -12.02 0.38 9.51
C ASP A 203 -10.91 1.38 9.86
N SER A 204 -9.63 0.98 9.83
CA SER A 204 -8.50 1.89 10.02
C SER A 204 -8.40 2.93 8.90
N GLU A 205 -8.63 2.55 7.64
CA GLU A 205 -8.74 3.52 6.53
C GLU A 205 -9.89 4.52 6.75
N TYR A 206 -11.05 4.04 7.22
CA TYR A 206 -12.20 4.91 7.49
C TYR A 206 -11.91 5.90 8.63
N ASN A 207 -11.26 5.45 9.70
CA ASN A 207 -10.87 6.29 10.81
C ASN A 207 -9.84 7.35 10.38
N LEU A 208 -8.83 6.97 9.59
CA LEU A 208 -7.86 7.92 9.03
C LEU A 208 -8.54 8.94 8.11
N ARG A 209 -9.52 8.51 7.30
CA ARG A 209 -10.30 9.42 6.46
C ARG A 209 -11.07 10.45 7.30
N ALA A 210 -11.59 10.09 8.47
CA ALA A 210 -12.22 11.04 9.37
C ALA A 210 -11.22 12.09 9.89
N VAL A 211 -10.01 11.67 10.29
CA VAL A 211 -8.93 12.60 10.70
C VAL A 211 -8.55 13.55 9.57
N LEU A 212 -8.37 13.03 8.35
CA LEU A 212 -8.10 13.82 7.15
C LEU A 212 -9.20 14.83 6.86
N CYS A 213 -10.46 14.47 7.13
CA CYS A 213 -11.58 15.38 6.94
C CYS A 213 -11.53 16.58 7.91
N GLU A 214 -11.26 16.36 9.20
CA GLU A 214 -11.11 17.47 10.15
C GLU A 214 -9.92 18.38 9.79
N LEU A 215 -8.81 17.79 9.33
CA LEU A 215 -7.65 18.55 8.85
C LEU A 215 -8.00 19.39 7.62
N GLN A 216 -8.73 18.83 6.65
CA GLN A 216 -9.20 19.56 5.47
C GLN A 216 -10.14 20.71 5.85
N MET A 217 -11.05 20.47 6.79
CA MET A 217 -11.95 21.51 7.32
C MET A 217 -11.19 22.63 8.01
N ALA A 218 -10.22 22.30 8.88
CA ALA A 218 -9.42 23.31 9.55
C ALA A 218 -8.59 24.15 8.57
N LEU A 219 -8.05 23.53 7.52
CA LEU A 219 -7.35 24.26 6.45
C LEU A 219 -8.30 25.21 5.70
N ALA A 220 -9.52 24.74 5.36
CA ALA A 220 -10.52 25.53 4.66
C ALA A 220 -11.02 26.73 5.49
N GLU A 221 -11.40 26.51 6.75
CA GLU A 221 -11.87 27.57 7.68
C GLU A 221 -10.80 28.65 7.90
N ARG A 222 -9.52 28.26 7.86
CA ARG A 222 -8.39 29.19 7.98
C ARG A 222 -7.94 29.81 6.66
N GLY A 223 -8.57 29.44 5.54
CA GLY A 223 -8.17 29.91 4.20
C GLY A 223 -6.76 29.46 3.77
N VAL A 224 -6.25 28.37 4.34
CA VAL A 224 -4.93 27.82 4.03
C VAL A 224 -5.07 26.82 2.88
N VAL A 225 -4.41 27.12 1.77
CA VAL A 225 -4.42 26.24 0.59
C VAL A 225 -3.58 24.99 0.86
N PRO A 226 -4.16 23.77 0.74
CA PRO A 226 -3.40 22.53 0.89
C PRO A 226 -2.27 22.40 -0.14
N ARG A 227 -1.22 21.66 0.22
CA ARG A 227 -0.21 21.20 -0.74
C ARG A 227 -0.85 20.24 -1.75
N PRO A 228 -0.22 19.99 -2.92
CA PRO A 228 -0.69 18.96 -3.83
C PRO A 228 -0.88 17.62 -3.12
N ASP A 229 -2.01 16.97 -3.38
CA ASP A 229 -2.33 15.70 -2.74
C ASP A 229 -1.24 14.66 -2.99
N VAL A 230 -0.93 13.88 -1.95
CA VAL A 230 0.00 12.77 -2.07
C VAL A 230 -0.55 11.74 -3.05
N SER A 231 0.25 11.38 -4.06
CA SER A 231 -0.11 10.36 -5.04
C SER A 231 0.32 8.96 -4.58
N ARG A 232 -0.36 7.92 -5.10
CA ARG A 232 -0.09 6.51 -4.78
C ARG A 232 1.33 6.08 -5.11
N ASP A 233 1.98 6.71 -6.08
CA ASP A 233 3.33 6.40 -6.54
C ASP A 233 4.41 6.68 -5.49
N ILE A 234 4.11 7.44 -4.43
CA ILE A 234 5.02 7.61 -3.30
C ILE A 234 5.39 6.25 -2.66
N MET A 235 4.48 5.28 -2.71
CA MET A 235 4.77 3.87 -2.42
C MET A 235 5.08 3.17 -3.74
N SER A 236 6.38 2.98 -4.00
CA SER A 236 6.90 2.34 -5.20
C SER A 236 6.39 0.90 -5.35
N ARG A 237 6.51 0.35 -6.58
CA ARG A 237 6.14 -1.04 -6.87
C ARG A 237 6.88 -2.05 -6.00
N GLU A 238 8.13 -1.77 -5.64
CA GLU A 238 8.94 -2.72 -4.85
C GLU A 238 8.28 -3.04 -3.49
N TYR A 239 7.60 -2.07 -2.88
CA TYR A 239 6.86 -2.26 -1.63
C TYR A 239 5.50 -2.90 -1.86
N ARG A 240 4.85 -2.62 -2.99
CA ARG A 240 3.55 -3.20 -3.36
C ARG A 240 3.70 -4.69 -3.69
N ASP A 241 4.76 -5.05 -4.40
CA ASP A 241 5.10 -6.42 -4.82
C ASP A 241 5.52 -7.33 -3.64
N MET A 242 5.82 -6.76 -2.46
CA MET A 242 6.05 -7.55 -1.23
C MET A 242 4.83 -8.42 -0.86
N SER A 243 3.64 -8.08 -1.36
CA SER A 243 2.38 -8.82 -1.18
C SER A 243 2.48 -10.30 -1.55
N VAL A 244 3.38 -10.65 -2.49
CA VAL A 244 3.62 -12.03 -2.97
C VAL A 244 4.11 -12.95 -1.84
N SER A 245 4.87 -12.43 -0.87
CA SER A 245 5.35 -13.19 0.27
C SER A 245 4.61 -12.79 1.54
N ALA A 246 4.01 -13.75 2.22
CA ALA A 246 3.31 -13.49 3.48
C ALA A 246 4.23 -12.84 4.51
N THR A 247 5.49 -13.28 4.63
CA THR A 247 6.44 -12.71 5.59
C THR A 247 6.76 -11.25 5.30
N TYR A 248 7.09 -10.91 4.05
CA TYR A 248 7.44 -9.53 3.69
C TYR A 248 6.23 -8.60 3.75
N ARG A 249 5.08 -9.06 3.25
CA ARG A 249 3.81 -8.33 3.37
C ARG A 249 3.47 -8.04 4.83
N ASN A 250 3.47 -9.06 5.69
CA ASN A 250 3.11 -8.89 7.10
C ASN A 250 4.03 -7.87 7.79
N LEU A 251 5.36 -7.95 7.56
CA LEU A 251 6.30 -6.99 8.14
C LEU A 251 6.06 -5.57 7.60
N ARG A 252 5.84 -5.41 6.30
CA ARG A 252 5.53 -4.11 5.69
C ARG A 252 4.25 -3.51 6.28
N ASP A 253 3.20 -4.30 6.39
CA ASP A 253 1.90 -3.88 6.93
C ASP A 253 2.06 -3.44 8.38
N TRP A 254 2.85 -4.17 9.17
CA TRP A 254 3.20 -3.79 10.54
C TRP A 254 3.93 -2.45 10.60
N LEU A 255 4.97 -2.24 9.79
CA LEU A 255 5.75 -0.99 9.81
C LEU A 255 4.88 0.23 9.44
N ILE A 256 4.05 0.10 8.41
CA ILE A 256 3.09 1.14 8.00
C ILE A 256 2.09 1.42 9.13
N PHE A 257 1.51 0.36 9.71
CA PHE A 257 0.49 0.50 10.76
C PHE A 257 1.06 1.07 12.06
N ARG A 258 2.29 0.71 12.42
CA ARG A 258 3.04 1.28 13.54
C ARG A 258 3.29 2.77 13.34
N ASP A 259 3.76 3.17 12.16
CA ASP A 259 4.07 4.58 11.88
C ASP A 259 2.81 5.44 11.78
N TYR A 260 1.72 4.87 11.26
CA TYR A 260 0.39 5.48 11.34
C TYR A 260 -0.02 5.77 12.79
N MET A 261 0.10 4.80 13.71
CA MET A 261 -0.19 5.04 15.14
C MET A 261 0.73 6.13 15.73
N ASN A 262 2.02 6.14 15.37
CA ASN A 262 2.95 7.17 15.83
C ASN A 262 2.57 8.56 15.30
N GLY A 263 2.10 8.63 14.05
CA GLY A 263 1.58 9.86 13.44
C GLY A 263 0.32 10.39 14.12
N LEU A 264 -0.57 9.51 14.57
CA LEU A 264 -1.75 9.92 15.34
C LEU A 264 -1.36 10.46 16.72
N GLU A 265 -0.45 9.79 17.44
CA GLU A 265 0.09 10.32 18.71
C GLU A 265 0.72 11.69 18.51
N TYR A 266 1.54 11.85 17.47
CA TYR A 266 2.15 13.13 17.11
C TYR A 266 1.11 14.23 16.89
N ILE A 267 0.06 13.98 16.09
CA ILE A 267 -1.03 14.94 15.84
C ILE A 267 -1.71 15.34 17.15
N ILE A 268 -1.99 14.38 18.03
CA ILE A 268 -2.62 14.63 19.32
C ILE A 268 -1.74 15.54 20.18
N GLU A 269 -0.46 15.24 20.31
CA GLU A 269 0.48 16.01 21.13
C GLU A 269 0.70 17.42 20.56
N VAL A 270 0.90 17.55 19.25
CA VAL A 270 1.10 18.84 18.57
C VAL A 270 -0.11 19.74 18.69
N PHE A 271 -1.32 19.25 18.41
CA PHE A 271 -2.50 20.12 18.45
C PHE A 271 -3.00 20.41 19.86
N ASN A 272 -2.75 19.54 20.85
CA ASN A 272 -2.98 19.91 22.25
C ASN A 272 -2.05 21.04 22.73
N GLN A 273 -0.90 21.27 22.10
CA GLN A 273 0.00 22.38 22.47
C GLN A 273 -0.55 23.74 22.05
N PHE A 274 -1.44 23.77 21.05
CA PHE A 274 -2.06 25.00 20.53
C PHE A 274 -3.40 25.34 21.20
N VAL A 275 -3.97 24.41 21.97
CA VAL A 275 -5.26 24.53 22.66
C VAL A 275 -5.07 24.90 24.13
#